data_AF-A0A8J5MWP2-F1
#
_entry.id   AF-A0A8J5MWP2-F1
#
_cell.length_a   1.000
_cell.length_b   1.000
_cell.length_c   1.000
_cell.angle_alpha   90.00
_cell.angle_beta   90.00
_cell.angle_gamma   90.00
#
_symmetry.space_group_name_H-M   'P 1'
#
loop_
_entity.id
_entity.type
_entity.pdbx_description
1 polymer ?
#
loop_
_entity_poly.entity_id
_entity_poly.type
_entity_poly.pdbx_seq_one_letter_code
_entity_poly.pdbx_strand_id
1 'polypeptide(L)'
;MLAKQRIGICRSNTSFLSPEYQHILDNADDLQAQYRKQPCHLERLYGMITDLYIDKYKFKGVNVKSRVPQLLEILDNYGSLNIQHLVNFFQAP
;
A
#
# COMPACT_ATOMS: atom_id res chain seq x y z
N MET A 1 17.00 28.88 9.49
CA MET A 1 17.25 28.33 10.85
C MET A 1 16.07 28.47 11.83
N LEU A 2 14.98 29.20 11.52
CA LEU A 2 13.88 29.44 12.48
C LEU A 2 12.77 28.34 12.53
N ALA A 3 12.62 27.51 11.49
CA ALA A 3 11.55 26.51 11.43
C ALA A 3 11.81 25.24 12.28
N LYS A 4 13.09 24.85 12.45
CA LYS A 4 13.48 23.65 13.22
C LYS A 4 13.29 23.81 14.73
N GLN A 5 13.25 25.04 15.24
CA GLN A 5 13.22 25.30 16.68
C GLN A 5 11.79 25.35 17.26
N ARG A 6 10.74 25.45 16.41
CA ARG A 6 9.35 25.46 16.88
C ARG A 6 8.77 24.06 17.16
N ILE A 7 9.30 23.01 16.53
CA ILE A 7 8.82 21.63 16.71
C ILE A 7 9.38 21.00 18.00
N GLY A 8 10.52 21.48 18.50
CA GLY A 8 11.11 20.99 19.75
C GLY A 8 10.31 21.35 21.01
N ILE A 9 9.57 22.45 21.00
CA ILE A 9 8.82 22.94 22.17
C ILE A 9 7.43 22.28 22.28
N CYS A 10 6.85 21.81 21.17
CA CYS A 10 5.60 21.03 21.16
C CYS A 10 5.78 19.53 21.44
N ARG A 11 7.02 19.04 21.66
CA ARG A 11 7.25 17.63 22.04
C ARG A 11 6.77 17.29 23.44
N SER A 12 6.59 18.29 24.31
CA SER A 12 6.24 18.06 25.73
C SER A 12 4.74 18.09 26.03
N ASN A 13 3.87 18.43 25.07
CA ASN A 13 2.42 18.49 25.28
C ASN A 13 1.67 17.90 24.08
N THR A 14 1.70 16.57 23.96
CA THR A 14 0.88 15.81 23.01
C THR A 14 -0.59 15.67 23.47
N SER A 15 -0.94 16.15 24.66
CA SER A 15 -2.28 16.09 25.27
C SER A 15 -3.42 16.73 24.45
N PHE A 16 -3.11 17.50 23.42
CA PHE A 16 -4.09 18.09 22.49
C PHE A 16 -4.44 17.15 21.32
N LEU A 17 -3.60 16.16 21.02
CA LEU A 17 -3.82 15.22 19.92
C LEU A 17 -4.75 14.09 20.35
N SER A 18 -5.53 13.54 19.41
CA SER A 18 -6.30 12.32 19.66
C SER A 18 -5.35 11.18 20.04
N PRO A 19 -5.79 10.21 20.86
CA PRO A 19 -4.96 9.10 21.29
C PRO A 19 -4.36 8.30 20.12
N GLU A 20 -5.02 8.25 18.95
CA GLU A 20 -4.44 7.60 17.77
C GLU A 20 -3.17 8.32 17.27
N TYR A 21 -3.18 9.65 17.22
CA TYR A 21 -2.01 10.43 16.78
C TYR A 21 -0.88 10.43 17.80
N GLN A 22 -1.20 10.39 19.09
CA GLN A 22 -0.19 10.22 20.15
C GLN A 22 0.51 8.86 19.99
N HIS A 23 -0.26 7.79 19.80
CA HIS A 23 0.29 6.46 19.55
C HIS A 23 1.19 6.41 18.30
N ILE A 24 0.80 7.08 17.21
CA ILE A 24 1.65 7.16 16.00
C ILE A 24 2.96 7.89 16.28
N LEU A 25 2.95 8.96 17.08
CA LEU A 25 4.15 9.72 17.45
C LEU A 25 5.07 8.93 18.37
N ASP A 26 4.51 8.22 19.34
CA ASP A 26 5.27 7.41 20.30
C ASP A 26 5.93 6.20 19.61
N ASN A 27 5.28 5.64 18.59
CA ASN A 27 5.79 4.51 17.81
C ASN A 27 6.41 4.94 16.46
N ALA A 28 6.69 6.22 16.25
CA ALA A 28 7.08 6.75 14.95
C ALA A 28 8.38 6.12 14.41
N ASP A 29 9.37 5.88 15.29
CA ASP A 29 10.65 5.26 14.91
C ASP A 29 10.47 3.80 14.48
N ASP A 30 9.63 3.03 15.20
CA ASP A 30 9.29 1.65 14.85
C ASP A 30 8.45 1.57 13.57
N LEU A 31 7.48 2.45 13.42
CA LEU A 31 6.67 2.57 12.19
C LEU A 31 7.55 2.93 10.99
N GLN A 32 8.52 3.85 11.15
CA GLN A 32 9.49 4.14 10.09
C GLN A 32 10.39 2.95 9.77
N ALA A 33 10.86 2.22 10.78
CA ALA A 33 11.69 1.04 10.57
C ALA A 33 10.94 -0.08 9.84
N GLN A 34 9.66 -0.31 10.19
CA GLN A 34 8.78 -1.23 9.48
C GLN A 34 8.47 -0.74 8.06
N TYR A 35 8.17 0.55 7.89
CA TYR A 35 7.93 1.15 6.59
C TYR A 35 9.14 1.02 5.68
N ARG A 36 10.38 1.19 6.16
CA ARG A 36 11.59 0.98 5.35
C ARG A 36 11.73 -0.45 4.80
N LYS A 37 11.16 -1.44 5.48
CA LYS A 37 11.11 -2.84 5.00
C LYS A 37 9.93 -3.09 4.05
N GLN A 38 8.88 -2.29 4.14
CA GLN A 38 7.61 -2.47 3.44
C GLN A 38 7.62 -2.23 1.91
N PRO A 39 8.36 -1.28 1.31
CA PRO A 39 8.24 -1.01 -0.14
C PRO A 39 8.60 -2.22 -0.99
N CYS A 40 9.61 -3.00 -0.58
CA CYS A 40 9.99 -4.23 -1.27
C CYS A 40 8.89 -5.33 -1.19
N HIS A 41 8.11 -5.35 -0.11
CA HIS A 41 7.03 -6.34 0.06
C HIS A 41 5.84 -6.03 -0.84
N LEU A 42 5.47 -4.76 -0.98
CA LEU A 42 4.37 -4.34 -1.87
C LEU A 42 4.73 -4.61 -3.33
N GLU A 43 5.88 -4.16 -3.82
CA GLU A 43 6.30 -4.43 -5.20
C GLU A 43 6.31 -5.92 -5.53
N ARG A 44 6.78 -6.75 -4.59
CA ARG A 44 6.79 -8.22 -4.74
C ARG A 44 5.38 -8.81 -4.78
N LEU A 45 4.45 -8.32 -3.95
CA LEU A 45 3.05 -8.75 -3.98
C LEU A 45 2.37 -8.38 -5.30
N TYR A 46 2.60 -7.17 -5.81
CA TYR A 46 2.07 -6.73 -7.11
C TYR A 46 2.60 -7.61 -8.26
N GLY A 47 3.89 -7.93 -8.23
CA GLY A 47 4.50 -8.87 -9.17
C GLY A 47 3.85 -10.25 -9.10
N MET A 48 3.73 -10.83 -7.90
CA MET A 48 3.10 -12.16 -7.73
C MET A 48 1.65 -12.21 -8.20
N ILE A 49 0.85 -11.17 -7.94
CA ILE A 49 -0.54 -11.10 -8.41
C ILE A 49 -0.60 -10.96 -9.92
N THR A 50 0.27 -10.14 -10.51
CA THR A 50 0.35 -9.95 -11.97
C THR A 50 0.79 -11.24 -12.67
N ASP A 51 1.80 -11.93 -12.15
CA ASP A 51 2.26 -13.21 -12.69
C ASP A 51 1.15 -14.27 -12.61
N LEU A 52 0.47 -14.37 -11.47
CA LEU A 52 -0.67 -15.29 -11.30
C LEU A 52 -1.80 -15.01 -12.31
N TYR A 53 -2.11 -13.73 -12.55
CA TYR A 53 -3.10 -13.33 -13.54
C TYR A 53 -2.67 -13.76 -14.95
N ILE A 54 -1.43 -13.46 -15.35
CA ILE A 54 -0.92 -13.83 -16.67
C ILE A 54 -0.93 -15.36 -16.84
N ASP A 55 -0.44 -16.10 -15.85
CA ASP A 55 -0.35 -17.56 -15.90
C ASP A 55 -1.72 -18.20 -16.07
N LYS A 56 -2.72 -17.74 -15.30
CA LYS A 56 -4.11 -18.23 -15.40
C LYS A 56 -4.66 -18.18 -16.83
N TYR A 57 -4.43 -17.09 -17.56
CA TYR A 57 -4.93 -16.94 -18.93
C TYR A 57 -3.99 -17.54 -19.97
N LYS A 58 -2.69 -17.59 -19.70
CA LYS A 58 -1.71 -18.30 -20.52
C LYS A 58 -2.03 -19.79 -20.62
N PHE A 59 -2.46 -20.43 -19.53
CA PHE A 59 -2.95 -21.81 -19.54
C PHE A 59 -4.23 -22.00 -20.37
N LYS A 60 -5.01 -20.93 -20.57
CA LYS A 60 -6.18 -20.91 -21.46
C LYS A 60 -5.84 -20.54 -22.92
N GLY A 61 -4.57 -20.29 -23.23
CA GLY A 61 -4.13 -19.83 -24.55
C GLY A 61 -4.46 -18.36 -24.85
N VAL A 62 -4.87 -17.57 -23.85
CA VAL A 62 -5.28 -16.17 -24.01
C VAL A 62 -4.16 -15.25 -23.53
N ASN A 63 -3.76 -14.29 -24.37
CA ASN A 63 -2.78 -13.27 -23.99
C ASN A 63 -3.47 -12.07 -23.34
N VAL A 64 -3.24 -11.88 -22.04
CA VAL A 64 -3.84 -10.80 -21.23
C VAL A 64 -2.86 -9.68 -20.87
N LYS A 65 -1.70 -9.60 -21.54
CA LYS A 65 -0.69 -8.54 -21.28
C LYS A 65 -1.27 -7.12 -21.39
N SER A 66 -2.25 -6.91 -22.26
CA SER A 66 -2.94 -5.63 -22.42
C SER A 66 -3.82 -5.23 -21.23
N ARG A 67 -4.23 -6.19 -20.38
CA ARG A 67 -5.05 -5.96 -19.19
C ARG A 67 -4.21 -5.76 -17.92
N VAL A 68 -2.89 -5.98 -17.98
CA VAL A 68 -1.97 -5.77 -16.84
C VAL A 68 -1.99 -4.33 -16.30
N PRO A 69 -1.98 -3.26 -17.14
CA PRO A 69 -2.08 -1.90 -16.62
C PRO A 69 -3.37 -1.65 -15.82
N GLN A 70 -4.50 -2.24 -16.23
CA GLN A 70 -5.78 -2.13 -15.52
C GLN A 70 -5.75 -2.88 -14.18
N LEU A 71 -5.07 -4.03 -14.13
CA LEU A 71 -4.85 -4.76 -12.89
C LEU A 71 -4.04 -3.94 -11.88
N LEU A 72 -2.99 -3.25 -12.34
CA LEU A 72 -2.17 -2.38 -11.50
C LEU A 72 -2.98 -1.19 -10.96
N GLU A 73 -3.86 -0.61 -11.77
CA GLU A 73 -4.77 0.46 -11.33
C GLU A 73 -5.73 0.00 -10.22
N ILE A 74 -6.26 -1.22 -10.33
CA ILE A 74 -7.12 -1.81 -9.28
C ILE A 74 -6.33 -2.04 -7.98
N LEU A 75 -5.08 -2.50 -8.09
CA LEU A 75 -4.21 -2.74 -6.94
C LEU A 75 -3.78 -1.42 -6.27
N ASP A 76 -3.49 -0.37 -7.04
CA ASP A 76 -3.12 0.95 -6.50
C ASP A 76 -4.29 1.57 -5.72
N ASN A 77 -5.51 1.32 -6.19
CA ASN A 77 -6.74 1.77 -5.53
C ASN A 77 -7.27 0.78 -4.47
N TYR A 78 -6.52 -0.28 -4.12
CA TYR A 78 -6.98 -1.34 -3.19
C TYR A 78 -7.36 -0.82 -1.80
N GLY A 79 -6.77 0.29 -1.34
CA GLY A 79 -7.17 0.92 -0.07
C GLY A 79 -8.60 1.49 -0.09
N SER A 80 -9.11 1.85 -1.27
CA SER A 80 -10.47 2.35 -1.47
C SER A 80 -11.41 1.33 -2.10
N LEU A 81 -10.87 0.36 -2.85
CA LEU A 81 -11.59 -0.70 -3.55
C LEU A 81 -11.47 -2.02 -2.78
N ASN A 82 -12.59 -2.53 -2.31
CA ASN A 82 -12.66 -3.82 -1.60
C ASN A 82 -12.08 -4.96 -2.46
N ILE A 83 -11.51 -6.00 -1.83
CA ILE A 83 -10.94 -7.20 -2.48
C ILE A 83 -11.86 -7.85 -3.51
N GLN A 84 -13.18 -7.66 -3.38
CA GLN A 84 -14.17 -8.12 -4.35
C GLN A 84 -13.96 -7.58 -5.76
N HIS A 85 -13.47 -6.34 -5.92
CA HIS A 85 -13.15 -5.79 -7.24
C HIS A 85 -12.03 -6.56 -7.93
N LEU A 86 -10.98 -6.91 -7.18
CA LEU A 86 -9.88 -7.73 -7.68
C LEU A 86 -10.36 -9.13 -8.07
N VAL A 87 -11.19 -9.76 -7.23
CA VAL A 87 -11.75 -11.09 -7.52
C VAL A 87 -12.61 -11.06 -8.79
N ASN A 88 -13.48 -10.07 -8.94
CA ASN A 88 -14.33 -9.91 -10.11
C ASN A 88 -13.50 -9.71 -11.39
N PHE A 89 -12.42 -8.92 -11.32
CA PHE A 89 -11.50 -8.73 -12.44
C PHE A 89 -10.83 -10.05 -12.87
N PHE A 90 -10.48 -10.91 -11.91
CA PHE A 90 -9.93 -12.24 -12.20
C PHE A 90 -10.99 -13.19 -12.77
N GLN A 91 -12.26 -13.03 -12.44
CA GLN A 91 -13.34 -13.90 -12.92
C GLN A 91 -13.91 -13.47 -14.28
N ALA A 92 -13.67 -12.22 -14.68
CA ALA A 92 -14.10 -11.70 -15.97
C ALA A 92 -13.52 -12.54 -17.15
N PRO A 93 -14.33 -12.83 -18.17
CA PRO A 93 -13.89 -13.62 -19.32
C PRO A 93 -12.74 -12.99 -20.12
#